data_AF-A0A1H8ZMG9-F1
#
_entry.id   AF-A0A1H8ZMG9-F1
#
_cell.length_a   1.000
_cell.length_b   1.000
_cell.length_c   1.000
_cell.angle_alpha   90.00
_cell.angle_beta   90.00
_cell.angle_gamma   90.00
#
_symmetry.space_group_name_H-M   'P 1'
#
loop_
_entity.id
_entity.type
_entity.pdbx_description
1 polymer ?
#
loop_
_entity_poly.entity_id
_entity_poly.type
_entity_poly.pdbx_seq_one_letter_code
_entity_poly.pdbx_strand_id
1 'polypeptide(L)'
;MINGLNEKRDGLINVAVLRETFAISDIQLNALKAAKLVEPTVQRARARLAWDPTKIEAFLSKLTEKSTDISRDDQNWEHIHDAAVRCRLTIGIVVAAVLKDDVAVGIDHKLKGYAAVHVVPEEIDALARKHFPEGQSPFVFGQGLGIVTMGTMQALIDSGLMEAKVILDPKSDESRHGVTAADADAFHAKFLTLRTAAAEVGEPKRVIKALIEASEVEEVSTAHQRFDGIYLRQDVERSALKNRNRK
;
A
#
# COMPACT_ATOMS: atom_id res chain seq x y z
N MET A 1 -25.42 38.36 -32.26
CA MET A 1 -26.00 37.02 -32.44
C MET A 1 -24.94 36.10 -33.01
N ILE A 2 -24.37 35.21 -32.20
CA ILE A 2 -23.62 34.05 -32.68
C ILE A 2 -24.15 32.86 -31.86
N ASN A 3 -25.32 32.37 -32.27
CA ASN A 3 -25.94 31.14 -31.78
C ASN A 3 -25.73 30.08 -32.85
N GLY A 4 -25.26 28.88 -32.46
CA GLY A 4 -25.51 27.68 -33.27
C GLY A 4 -24.30 26.90 -33.78
N LEU A 5 -23.34 26.51 -32.93
CA LEU A 5 -22.37 25.45 -33.28
C LEU A 5 -22.10 24.44 -32.15
N ASN A 6 -22.82 24.49 -31.03
CA ASN A 6 -22.70 23.51 -29.93
C ASN A 6 -23.79 22.44 -30.02
N GLU A 7 -24.05 21.94 -31.23
CA GLU A 7 -25.02 20.88 -31.48
C GLU A 7 -24.51 19.55 -30.90
N LYS A 8 -25.20 19.10 -29.86
CA LYS A 8 -25.52 17.69 -29.61
C LYS A 8 -25.73 16.97 -30.95
N ARG A 9 -24.72 16.28 -31.45
CA ARG A 9 -24.95 15.13 -32.32
C ARG A 9 -24.78 13.91 -31.43
N ASP A 10 -25.86 13.16 -31.30
CA ASP A 10 -25.97 11.91 -30.52
C ASP A 10 -25.96 12.03 -28.98
N GLY A 11 -26.25 13.21 -28.42
CA GLY A 11 -26.32 13.40 -26.96
C GLY A 11 -24.96 13.38 -26.24
N LEU A 12 -23.87 13.23 -26.99
CA LEU A 12 -22.51 13.27 -26.46
C LEU A 12 -22.04 14.72 -26.22
N ILE A 13 -21.17 14.89 -25.24
CA ILE A 13 -20.61 16.18 -24.85
C ILE A 13 -19.09 16.22 -25.05
N ASN A 14 -18.56 17.39 -25.37
CA ASN A 14 -17.12 17.61 -25.46
C ASN A 14 -16.48 17.83 -24.08
N VAL A 15 -15.16 17.87 -24.03
CA VAL A 15 -14.39 18.02 -22.77
C VAL A 15 -14.73 19.29 -21.99
N ALA A 16 -14.97 20.43 -22.65
CA ALA A 16 -15.27 21.68 -21.98
C ALA A 16 -16.64 21.62 -21.30
N VAL A 17 -17.64 21.14 -22.03
CA VAL A 17 -19.01 20.95 -21.51
C VAL A 17 -19.02 19.92 -20.38
N LEU A 18 -18.26 18.83 -20.50
CA LEU A 18 -18.14 17.82 -19.44
C LEU A 18 -17.60 18.43 -18.15
N ARG A 19 -16.48 19.14 -18.23
CA ARG A 19 -15.82 19.74 -17.06
C ARG A 19 -16.71 20.74 -16.35
N GLU A 20 -17.41 21.58 -17.11
CA GLU A 20 -18.35 22.55 -16.57
C GLU A 20 -19.56 21.87 -15.94
N THR A 21 -20.16 20.88 -16.63
CA THR A 21 -21.38 20.19 -16.19
C THR A 21 -21.15 19.40 -14.90
N PHE A 22 -20.03 18.71 -14.80
CA PHE A 22 -19.72 17.82 -13.67
C PHE A 22 -18.74 18.42 -12.65
N ALA A 23 -18.38 19.70 -12.82
CA ALA A 23 -17.41 20.40 -11.98
C ALA A 23 -16.08 19.63 -11.81
N ILE A 24 -15.52 19.17 -12.92
CA ILE A 24 -14.26 18.39 -12.95
C ILE A 24 -13.14 19.28 -13.52
N SER A 25 -12.03 19.41 -12.80
CA SER A 25 -10.84 20.13 -13.29
C SER A 25 -10.09 19.33 -14.36
N ASP A 26 -9.18 19.96 -15.13
CA ASP A 26 -8.35 19.25 -16.11
C ASP A 26 -7.49 18.16 -15.45
N ILE A 27 -6.92 18.46 -14.28
CA ILE A 27 -6.09 17.54 -13.51
C ILE A 27 -6.92 16.33 -13.07
N GLN A 28 -8.10 16.58 -12.49
CA GLN A 28 -9.01 15.53 -12.05
C GLN A 28 -9.47 14.67 -13.23
N LEU A 29 -9.87 15.28 -14.35
CA LEU A 29 -10.31 14.55 -15.52
C LEU A 29 -9.21 13.65 -16.10
N ASN A 30 -7.97 14.15 -16.15
CA ASN A 30 -6.84 13.35 -16.62
C ASN A 30 -6.56 12.17 -15.69
N ALA A 31 -6.63 12.35 -14.38
CA ALA A 31 -6.48 11.26 -13.42
C ALA A 31 -7.61 10.22 -13.51
N LEU A 32 -8.87 10.67 -13.65
CA LEU A 32 -10.03 9.79 -13.84
C LEU A 32 -9.93 8.99 -15.15
N LYS A 33 -9.40 9.60 -16.22
CA LYS A 33 -9.11 8.92 -17.48
C LYS A 33 -7.98 7.89 -17.34
N ALA A 34 -6.89 8.26 -16.67
CA ALA A 34 -5.77 7.36 -16.43
C ALA A 34 -6.20 6.13 -15.61
N ALA A 35 -7.13 6.32 -14.67
CA ALA A 35 -7.76 5.25 -13.90
C ALA A 35 -8.90 4.51 -14.63
N LYS A 36 -9.22 4.87 -15.89
CA LYS A 36 -10.32 4.32 -16.69
C LYS A 36 -11.71 4.44 -16.03
N LEU A 37 -11.90 5.46 -15.20
CA LEU A 37 -13.17 5.74 -14.54
C LEU A 37 -14.09 6.62 -15.39
N VAL A 38 -13.49 7.54 -16.16
CA VAL A 38 -14.22 8.42 -17.09
C VAL A 38 -13.55 8.35 -18.46
N GLU A 39 -14.11 7.54 -19.35
CA GLU A 39 -13.55 7.31 -20.69
C GLU A 39 -14.41 7.96 -21.79
N PRO A 40 -13.79 8.50 -22.84
CA PRO A 40 -14.54 9.03 -23.98
C PRO A 40 -15.26 7.88 -24.71
N THR A 41 -16.53 8.08 -25.03
CA THR A 41 -17.34 7.14 -25.82
C THR A 41 -16.86 7.08 -27.27
N VAL A 42 -16.32 8.18 -27.80
CA VAL A 42 -15.76 8.25 -29.16
C VAL A 42 -14.27 8.56 -29.08
N GLN A 43 -13.46 7.63 -29.61
CA GLN A 43 -12.00 7.73 -29.67
C GLN A 43 -11.52 7.29 -31.06
N ARG A 44 -11.65 8.16 -32.07
CA ARG A 44 -11.09 7.94 -33.41
C ARG A 44 -9.93 8.91 -33.65
N ALA A 45 -8.88 8.47 -34.34
CA ALA A 45 -7.63 9.22 -34.52
C ALA A 45 -7.76 10.66 -35.07
N ARG A 46 -8.87 10.97 -35.75
CA ARG A 46 -9.18 12.32 -36.28
C ARG A 46 -10.44 12.97 -35.69
N ALA A 47 -11.12 12.29 -34.76
CA ALA A 47 -12.33 12.81 -34.13
C ALA A 47 -12.00 13.50 -32.81
N ARG A 48 -12.75 14.55 -32.48
CA ARG A 48 -12.72 15.12 -31.13
C ARG A 48 -13.26 14.09 -30.14
N LEU A 49 -12.62 13.99 -28.98
CA LEU A 49 -13.10 13.16 -27.89
C LEU A 49 -14.48 13.64 -27.45
N ALA A 50 -15.39 12.69 -27.25
CA ALA A 50 -16.76 12.95 -26.82
C ALA A 50 -17.18 11.92 -25.78
N TRP A 51 -17.95 12.36 -24.79
CA TRP A 51 -18.39 11.56 -23.65
C TRP A 51 -19.91 11.48 -23.60
N ASP A 52 -20.41 10.37 -23.07
CA ASP A 52 -21.83 10.21 -22.75
C ASP A 52 -22.09 10.74 -21.32
N PRO A 53 -22.85 11.84 -21.16
CA PRO A 53 -23.14 12.40 -19.83
C PRO A 53 -23.81 11.39 -18.90
N THR A 54 -24.66 10.50 -19.44
CA THR A 54 -25.39 9.48 -18.67
C THR A 54 -24.43 8.52 -17.95
N LYS A 55 -23.30 8.19 -18.59
CA LYS A 55 -22.27 7.33 -17.98
C LYS A 55 -21.56 8.02 -16.82
N ILE A 56 -21.34 9.33 -16.93
CA ILE A 56 -20.69 10.12 -15.88
C ILE A 56 -21.64 10.30 -14.70
N GLU A 57 -22.92 10.56 -14.96
CA GLU A 57 -23.97 10.59 -13.93
C GLU A 57 -24.08 9.25 -13.21
N ALA A 58 -24.08 8.13 -13.94
CA ALA A 58 -24.11 6.79 -13.34
C ALA A 58 -22.85 6.50 -12.50
N PHE A 59 -21.68 6.97 -12.93
CA PHE A 59 -20.44 6.87 -12.15
C PHE A 59 -20.55 7.66 -10.84
N LEU A 60 -20.95 8.93 -10.90
CA LEU A 60 -21.11 9.78 -9.71
C LEU A 60 -22.16 9.21 -8.77
N SER A 61 -23.32 8.78 -9.31
CA SER A 61 -24.39 8.18 -8.52
C SER A 61 -23.92 6.97 -7.71
N LYS A 62 -23.14 6.07 -8.32
CA LYS A 62 -22.52 4.93 -7.62
C LYS A 62 -21.52 5.37 -6.56
N LEU A 63 -20.69 6.36 -6.88
CA LEU A 63 -19.70 6.90 -5.95
C LEU A 63 -20.36 7.54 -4.71
N THR A 64 -21.56 8.09 -4.86
CA THR A 64 -22.29 8.80 -3.82
C THR A 64 -23.44 8.02 -3.20
N GLU A 65 -23.63 6.75 -3.56
CA GLU A 65 -24.81 5.94 -3.19
C GLU A 65 -25.00 5.83 -1.68
N LYS A 66 -23.91 5.71 -0.92
CA LYS A 66 -23.89 5.56 0.54
C LYS A 66 -23.31 6.79 1.25
N SER A 67 -23.33 7.93 0.56
CA SER A 67 -22.75 9.15 1.12
C SER A 67 -23.57 9.72 2.26
N THR A 68 -22.89 10.44 3.16
CA THR A 68 -23.51 11.26 4.20
C THR A 68 -23.45 12.72 3.85
N ASP A 69 -24.45 13.49 4.26
CA ASP A 69 -24.45 14.95 4.09
C ASP A 69 -23.42 15.58 5.04
N ILE A 70 -22.56 16.46 4.51
CA ILE A 70 -21.49 17.08 5.28
C ILE A 70 -21.51 18.60 5.16
N SER A 71 -20.93 19.26 6.16
CA SER A 71 -20.63 20.70 6.07
C SER A 71 -19.20 20.90 5.60
N ARG A 72 -18.99 21.86 4.71
CA ARG A 72 -17.65 22.24 4.23
C ARG A 72 -16.64 22.59 5.32
N ASP A 73 -17.13 23.11 6.45
CA ASP A 73 -16.29 23.54 7.57
C ASP A 73 -15.88 22.38 8.49
N ASP A 74 -16.38 21.17 8.23
CA ASP A 74 -16.02 19.96 8.96
C ASP A 74 -14.65 19.44 8.49
N GLN A 75 -13.65 19.57 9.38
CA GLN A 75 -12.26 19.17 9.11
C GLN A 75 -12.08 17.65 9.03
N ASN A 76 -13.11 16.87 9.36
CA ASN A 76 -13.08 15.41 9.22
C ASN A 76 -13.25 14.93 7.76
N TRP A 77 -13.45 15.85 6.82
CA TRP A 77 -13.66 15.54 5.42
C TRP A 77 -12.64 16.25 4.54
N GLU A 78 -12.08 15.52 3.58
CA GLU A 78 -11.16 16.03 2.57
C GLU A 78 -11.70 15.68 1.19
N HIS A 79 -11.52 16.56 0.23
CA HIS A 79 -11.94 16.30 -1.13
C HIS A 79 -11.24 15.04 -1.66
N ILE A 80 -11.99 14.13 -2.30
CA ILE A 80 -11.52 12.78 -2.67
C ILE A 80 -10.21 12.78 -3.48
N HIS A 81 -10.02 13.79 -4.32
CA HIS A 81 -8.82 13.91 -5.14
C HIS A 81 -7.61 14.41 -4.34
N ASP A 82 -7.85 15.30 -3.38
CA ASP A 82 -6.78 15.89 -2.56
C ASP A 82 -6.24 14.82 -1.60
N ALA A 83 -7.13 14.01 -1.02
CA ALA A 83 -6.76 12.86 -0.21
C ALA A 83 -5.94 11.83 -1.02
N ALA A 84 -6.36 11.53 -2.25
CA ALA A 84 -5.61 10.63 -3.14
C ALA A 84 -4.19 11.15 -3.41
N VAL A 85 -4.05 12.43 -3.73
CA VAL A 85 -2.74 13.07 -3.98
C VAL A 85 -1.88 13.09 -2.72
N ARG A 86 -2.45 13.50 -1.58
CA ARG A 86 -1.77 13.57 -0.28
C ARG A 86 -1.21 12.22 0.13
N CYS A 87 -1.97 11.15 -0.10
CA CYS A 87 -1.60 9.78 0.24
C CYS A 87 -0.90 9.03 -0.90
N ARG A 88 -0.57 9.72 -2.01
CA ARG A 88 0.09 9.16 -3.20
C ARG A 88 -0.61 7.93 -3.79
N LEU A 89 -1.93 7.87 -3.64
CA LEU A 89 -2.77 6.84 -4.24
C LEU A 89 -3.27 7.32 -5.60
N THR A 90 -3.42 6.40 -6.55
CA THR A 90 -4.19 6.72 -7.75
C THR A 90 -5.66 6.92 -7.36
N ILE A 91 -6.34 7.83 -8.05
CA ILE A 91 -7.78 8.06 -7.79
C ILE A 91 -8.60 6.77 -8.01
N GLY A 92 -8.13 5.86 -8.88
CA GLY A 92 -8.72 4.55 -9.07
C GLY A 92 -8.70 3.67 -7.82
N ILE A 93 -7.63 3.71 -7.03
CA ILE A 93 -7.54 2.96 -5.77
C ILE A 93 -8.55 3.51 -4.76
N VAL A 94 -8.62 4.84 -4.60
CA VAL A 94 -9.55 5.47 -3.67
C VAL A 94 -10.99 5.22 -4.05
N VAL A 95 -11.35 5.39 -5.32
CA VAL A 95 -12.70 5.09 -5.83
C VAL A 95 -13.05 3.61 -5.64
N ALA A 96 -12.12 2.69 -5.89
CA ALA A 96 -12.36 1.27 -5.68
C ALA A 96 -12.62 0.92 -4.20
N ALA A 97 -11.94 1.60 -3.27
CA ALA A 97 -12.17 1.44 -1.83
C ALA A 97 -13.54 1.99 -1.42
N VAL A 98 -13.92 3.18 -1.93
CA VAL A 98 -15.26 3.75 -1.74
C VAL A 98 -16.36 2.79 -2.23
N LEU A 99 -16.23 2.26 -3.44
CA LEU A 99 -17.23 1.35 -4.02
C LEU A 99 -17.33 -0.01 -3.28
N LYS A 100 -16.36 -0.34 -2.43
CA LYS A 100 -16.34 -1.51 -1.57
C LYS A 100 -16.79 -1.22 -0.13
N ASP A 101 -17.15 0.04 0.16
CA ASP A 101 -17.43 0.54 1.51
C ASP A 101 -16.24 0.47 2.47
N ASP A 102 -15.01 0.40 1.95
CA ASP A 102 -13.80 0.44 2.77
C ASP A 102 -13.47 1.87 3.24
N VAL A 103 -14.09 2.88 2.61
CA VAL A 103 -13.92 4.31 2.87
C VAL A 103 -15.29 4.99 2.80
N ALA A 104 -15.62 5.77 3.83
CA ALA A 104 -16.82 6.59 3.91
C ALA A 104 -16.76 7.81 2.98
N VAL A 105 -17.91 8.17 2.42
CA VAL A 105 -18.06 9.29 1.48
C VAL A 105 -18.98 10.35 2.07
N GLY A 106 -18.56 11.60 1.96
CA GLY A 106 -19.35 12.78 2.30
C GLY A 106 -19.72 13.60 1.07
N ILE A 107 -20.89 14.22 1.08
CA ILE A 107 -21.33 15.16 0.05
C ILE A 107 -21.57 16.55 0.63
N ASP A 108 -20.82 17.53 0.11
CA ASP A 108 -21.07 18.95 0.34
C ASP A 108 -22.08 19.47 -0.71
N HIS A 109 -23.34 19.62 -0.30
CA HIS A 109 -24.43 20.11 -1.16
C HIS A 109 -24.27 21.56 -1.62
N LYS A 110 -23.32 22.33 -1.07
CA LYS A 110 -22.98 23.66 -1.60
C LYS A 110 -22.17 23.58 -2.89
N LEU A 111 -21.58 22.43 -3.17
CA LEU A 111 -20.83 22.13 -4.38
C LEU A 111 -21.66 21.25 -5.32
N LYS A 112 -21.18 21.06 -6.56
CA LYS A 112 -21.88 20.28 -7.59
C LYS A 112 -20.96 19.21 -8.15
N GLY A 113 -21.57 18.15 -8.67
CA GLY A 113 -20.88 17.11 -9.42
C GLY A 113 -19.75 16.48 -8.62
N TYR A 114 -18.62 16.24 -9.27
CA TYR A 114 -17.46 15.60 -8.66
C TYR A 114 -16.81 16.43 -7.55
N ALA A 115 -16.87 17.77 -7.65
CA ALA A 115 -16.29 18.66 -6.64
C ALA A 115 -16.98 18.57 -5.26
N ALA A 116 -18.19 18.00 -5.19
CA ALA A 116 -18.91 17.80 -3.94
C ALA A 116 -18.43 16.56 -3.16
N VAL A 117 -17.64 15.68 -3.77
CA VAL A 117 -17.31 14.36 -3.21
C VAL A 117 -16.09 14.45 -2.28
N HIS A 118 -16.31 14.08 -1.03
CA HIS A 118 -15.30 14.07 0.03
C HIS A 118 -15.18 12.69 0.65
N VAL A 119 -14.05 12.43 1.29
CA VAL A 119 -13.71 11.19 2.00
C VAL A 119 -13.10 11.49 3.35
N VAL A 120 -13.12 10.52 4.26
CA VAL A 120 -12.50 10.65 5.57
C VAL A 120 -10.97 10.53 5.44
N PRO A 121 -10.18 11.56 5.82
CA PRO A 121 -8.72 11.57 5.66
C PRO A 121 -8.02 10.37 6.31
N GLU A 122 -8.46 9.98 7.51
CA GLU A 122 -7.86 8.91 8.31
C GLU A 122 -8.03 7.53 7.67
N GLU A 123 -9.17 7.31 6.99
CA GLU A 123 -9.45 6.06 6.28
C GLU A 123 -8.60 5.95 5.01
N ILE A 124 -8.36 7.07 4.31
CA ILE A 124 -7.42 7.12 3.19
C ILE A 124 -5.99 6.88 3.67
N ASP A 125 -5.60 7.42 4.83
CA ASP A 125 -4.29 7.13 5.42
C ASP A 125 -4.14 5.65 5.75
N ALA A 126 -5.20 5.01 6.28
CA ALA A 126 -5.20 3.57 6.53
C ALA A 126 -5.13 2.76 5.23
N LEU A 127 -5.85 3.18 4.18
CA LEU A 127 -5.77 2.58 2.86
C LEU A 127 -4.36 2.70 2.27
N ALA A 128 -3.72 3.86 2.43
CA ALA A 128 -2.36 4.10 1.98
C ALA A 128 -1.35 3.20 2.70
N ARG A 129 -1.46 3.03 4.02
CA ARG A 129 -0.64 2.08 4.80
C ARG A 129 -0.83 0.62 4.35
N LYS A 130 -2.03 0.24 3.91
CA LYS A 130 -2.26 -1.10 3.33
C LYS A 130 -1.62 -1.26 1.95
N HIS A 131 -1.62 -0.20 1.15
CA HIS A 131 -1.08 -0.22 -0.21
C HIS A 131 0.46 -0.08 -0.23
N PHE A 132 0.99 0.73 0.67
CA PHE A 132 2.40 0.97 0.90
C PHE A 132 2.72 0.61 2.36
N PRO A 133 2.97 -0.67 2.67
CA PRO A 133 3.22 -1.09 4.04
C PRO A 133 4.47 -0.43 4.58
N GLU A 134 4.40 0.07 5.81
CA GLU A 134 5.57 0.61 6.50
C GLU A 134 6.57 -0.51 6.80
N GLY A 135 7.86 -0.17 6.73
CA GLY A 135 8.92 -1.10 7.07
C GLY A 135 10.26 -0.40 7.25
N GLN A 136 11.13 -1.10 7.94
CA GLN A 136 12.51 -0.66 8.16
C GLN A 136 13.41 -1.11 7.01
N SER A 137 14.59 -0.50 6.85
CA SER A 137 15.53 -1.00 5.85
C SER A 137 16.06 -2.40 6.24
N PRO A 138 16.42 -3.26 5.27
CA PRO A 138 17.04 -4.56 5.54
C PRO A 138 18.26 -4.46 6.46
N PHE A 139 19.03 -3.38 6.35
CA PHE A 139 20.17 -3.15 7.22
C PHE A 139 19.78 -2.94 8.69
N VAL A 140 18.77 -2.11 8.96
CA VAL A 140 18.29 -1.86 10.34
C VAL A 140 17.70 -3.14 10.94
N PHE A 141 16.93 -3.89 10.16
CA PHE A 141 16.45 -5.20 10.62
C PHE A 141 17.60 -6.17 10.91
N GLY A 142 18.59 -6.26 10.01
CA GLY A 142 19.79 -7.08 10.20
C GLY A 142 20.56 -6.75 11.47
N GLN A 143 20.70 -5.47 11.79
CA GLN A 143 21.29 -5.05 13.07
C GLN A 143 20.51 -5.62 14.25
N GLY A 144 19.18 -5.64 14.21
CA GLY A 144 18.33 -6.29 15.21
C GLY A 144 18.64 -7.79 15.36
N LEU A 145 18.87 -8.48 14.26
CA LEU A 145 19.28 -9.90 14.23
C LEU A 145 20.72 -10.15 14.72
N GLY A 146 21.54 -9.09 14.84
CA GLY A 146 22.97 -9.21 15.12
C GLY A 146 23.82 -9.47 13.85
N ILE A 147 23.24 -9.24 12.67
CA ILE A 147 23.91 -9.29 11.37
C ILE A 147 24.40 -7.87 11.06
N VAL A 148 25.72 -7.70 10.99
CA VAL A 148 26.33 -6.36 10.88
C VAL A 148 26.67 -6.00 9.43
N THR A 149 26.77 -6.99 8.56
CA THR A 149 27.18 -6.84 7.16
C THR A 149 25.97 -6.75 6.24
N MET A 150 25.90 -5.68 5.45
CA MET A 150 24.82 -5.52 4.45
C MET A 150 24.82 -6.67 3.43
N GLY A 151 26.00 -7.20 3.06
CA GLY A 151 26.10 -8.32 2.12
C GLY A 151 25.41 -9.61 2.61
N THR A 152 25.43 -9.88 3.93
CA THR A 152 24.74 -11.04 4.49
C THR A 152 23.23 -10.86 4.48
N MET A 153 22.73 -9.65 4.76
CA MET A 153 21.31 -9.34 4.63
C MET A 153 20.83 -9.42 3.19
N GLN A 154 21.62 -8.92 2.24
CA GLN A 154 21.29 -9.01 0.82
C GLN A 154 21.25 -10.47 0.37
N ALA A 155 22.22 -11.28 0.79
CA ALA A 155 22.24 -12.71 0.49
C ALA A 155 21.02 -13.48 1.05
N LEU A 156 20.50 -13.10 2.22
CA LEU A 156 19.26 -13.68 2.76
C LEU A 156 18.04 -13.37 1.88
N ILE A 157 17.98 -12.15 1.36
CA ILE A 157 16.92 -11.71 0.45
C ILE A 157 17.05 -12.43 -0.89
N ASP A 158 18.25 -12.42 -1.48
CA ASP A 158 18.53 -13.01 -2.79
C ASP A 158 18.34 -14.53 -2.80
N SER A 159 18.56 -15.20 -1.66
CA SER A 159 18.32 -16.62 -1.49
C SER A 159 16.87 -16.99 -1.15
N GLY A 160 15.98 -16.00 -1.01
CA GLY A 160 14.57 -16.21 -0.69
C GLY A 160 14.30 -16.66 0.75
N LEU A 161 15.32 -16.63 1.62
CA LEU A 161 15.17 -16.94 3.05
C LEU A 161 14.50 -15.78 3.80
N MET A 162 14.50 -14.59 3.22
CA MET A 162 13.83 -13.42 3.76
C MET A 162 13.12 -12.66 2.65
N GLU A 163 11.84 -12.32 2.86
CA GLU A 163 11.14 -11.39 1.98
C GLU A 163 11.56 -9.95 2.31
N ALA A 164 11.82 -9.16 1.28
CA ALA A 164 11.92 -7.72 1.36
C ALA A 164 11.11 -7.11 0.22
N LYS A 165 10.22 -6.18 0.56
CA LYS A 165 9.33 -5.54 -0.41
C LYS A 165 9.87 -4.18 -0.79
N VAL A 166 9.52 -3.70 -1.98
CA VAL A 166 9.73 -2.30 -2.32
C VAL A 166 8.72 -1.50 -1.50
N ILE A 167 9.22 -0.72 -0.55
CA ILE A 167 8.46 0.19 0.29
C ILE A 167 8.68 1.59 -0.26
N LEU A 168 7.59 2.29 -0.53
CA LEU A 168 7.62 3.71 -0.84
C LEU A 168 7.68 4.48 0.48
N ASP A 169 8.65 5.37 0.65
CA ASP A 169 8.58 6.35 1.73
C ASP A 169 7.49 7.38 1.39
N PRO A 170 6.40 7.47 2.18
CA PRO A 170 5.31 8.39 1.89
C PRO A 170 5.75 9.86 1.91
N LYS A 171 6.84 10.19 2.62
CA LYS A 171 7.37 11.55 2.76
C LYS A 171 8.38 11.90 1.68
N SER A 172 9.34 11.02 1.37
CA SER A 172 10.45 11.35 0.46
C SER A 172 10.24 10.94 -1.01
N ASP A 173 9.19 10.17 -1.34
CA ASP A 173 8.96 9.62 -2.70
C ASP A 173 10.02 8.62 -3.16
N GLU A 174 10.92 8.20 -2.26
CA GLU A 174 11.97 7.25 -2.60
C GLU A 174 11.47 5.81 -2.40
N SER A 175 11.58 5.02 -3.46
CA SER A 175 11.39 3.57 -3.38
C SER A 175 12.65 2.95 -2.78
N ARG A 176 12.47 2.20 -1.69
CA ARG A 176 13.55 1.44 -1.05
C ARG A 176 13.12 0.02 -0.77
N HIS A 177 14.06 -0.92 -0.78
CA HIS A 177 13.79 -2.22 -0.20
C HIS A 177 13.57 -2.05 1.31
N GLY A 178 12.52 -2.66 1.80
CA GLY A 178 12.13 -2.60 3.19
C GLY A 178 11.56 -3.92 3.68
N VAL A 179 11.68 -4.09 4.99
CA VAL A 179 11.23 -5.24 5.76
C VAL A 179 10.04 -4.76 6.56
N THR A 180 8.85 -5.25 6.19
CA THR A 180 7.63 -4.96 6.94
C THR A 180 7.59 -5.79 8.22
N ALA A 181 6.69 -5.45 9.15
CA ALA A 181 6.49 -6.27 10.36
C ALA A 181 6.10 -7.71 10.01
N ALA A 182 5.25 -7.91 8.99
CA ALA A 182 4.87 -9.24 8.53
C ALA A 182 6.05 -10.03 7.95
N ASP A 183 6.95 -9.38 7.22
CA ASP A 183 8.16 -10.02 6.69
C ASP A 183 9.12 -10.42 7.84
N ALA A 184 9.26 -9.55 8.84
CA ALA A 184 10.03 -9.83 10.04
C ALA A 184 9.45 -11.00 10.85
N ASP A 185 8.14 -11.02 11.08
CA ASP A 185 7.44 -12.11 11.77
C ASP A 185 7.58 -13.43 11.00
N ALA A 186 7.45 -13.40 9.66
CA ALA A 186 7.63 -14.58 8.83
C ALA A 186 9.08 -15.12 8.89
N PHE A 187 10.07 -14.24 8.95
CA PHE A 187 11.46 -14.62 9.18
C PHE A 187 11.61 -15.26 10.57
N HIS A 188 11.14 -14.57 11.62
CA HIS A 188 11.24 -15.05 13.00
C HIS A 188 10.47 -16.34 13.24
N ALA A 189 9.39 -16.61 12.52
CA ALA A 189 8.64 -17.87 12.62
C ALA A 189 9.45 -19.08 12.14
N LYS A 190 10.41 -18.88 11.22
CA LYS A 190 11.21 -19.95 10.62
C LYS A 190 12.64 -19.99 11.16
N PHE A 191 13.20 -18.83 11.48
CA PHE A 191 14.61 -18.66 11.76
C PHE A 191 14.85 -17.93 13.07
N LEU A 192 15.95 -18.30 13.72
CA LEU A 192 16.49 -17.63 14.90
C LEU A 192 17.95 -17.31 14.68
N THR A 193 18.41 -16.18 15.21
CA THR A 193 19.82 -15.94 15.44
C THR A 193 20.17 -16.19 16.90
N LEU A 194 21.45 -16.30 17.22
CA LEU A 194 21.89 -16.37 18.62
C LEU A 194 21.39 -15.18 19.46
N ARG A 195 21.23 -14.00 18.84
CA ARG A 195 20.72 -12.81 19.53
C ARG A 195 19.22 -12.94 19.82
N THR A 196 18.43 -13.33 18.82
CA THR A 196 16.97 -13.43 19.00
C THR A 196 16.61 -14.61 19.89
N ALA A 197 17.31 -15.74 19.77
CA ALA A 197 17.14 -16.89 20.66
C ALA A 197 17.48 -16.56 22.12
N ALA A 198 18.57 -15.81 22.38
CA ALA A 198 18.91 -15.35 23.72
C ALA A 198 17.84 -14.42 24.31
N ALA A 199 17.33 -13.49 23.49
CA ALA A 199 16.26 -12.58 23.91
C ALA A 199 14.95 -13.33 24.23
N GLU A 200 14.57 -14.30 23.39
CA GLU A 200 13.34 -15.07 23.58
C GLU A 200 13.39 -16.04 24.77
N VAL A 201 14.52 -16.71 24.97
CA VAL A 201 14.69 -17.69 26.06
C VAL A 201 15.03 -17.01 27.39
N GLY A 202 15.56 -15.80 27.37
CA GLY A 202 16.01 -15.05 28.55
C GLY A 202 17.36 -15.51 29.10
N GLU A 203 18.16 -16.22 28.28
CA GLU A 203 19.46 -16.77 28.67
C GLU A 203 20.61 -16.01 27.98
N PRO A 204 21.80 -15.93 28.59
CA PRO A 204 22.94 -15.29 27.96
C PRO A 204 23.31 -15.97 26.62
N LYS A 205 23.72 -15.17 25.62
CA LYS A 205 24.12 -15.65 24.29
C LYS A 205 25.12 -16.82 24.32
N ARG A 206 26.06 -16.81 25.28
CA ARG A 206 27.05 -17.90 25.47
C ARG A 206 26.41 -19.23 25.85
N VAL A 207 25.38 -19.19 26.69
CA VAL A 207 24.61 -20.38 27.11
C VAL A 207 23.82 -20.93 25.93
N ILE A 208 23.11 -20.07 25.19
CA ILE A 208 22.39 -20.47 23.97
C ILE A 208 23.33 -21.11 22.95
N LYS A 209 24.50 -20.51 22.72
CA LYS A 209 25.51 -21.07 21.81
C LYS A 209 25.94 -22.48 22.22
N ALA A 210 26.28 -22.67 23.50
CA ALA A 210 26.67 -23.98 24.02
C ALA A 210 25.55 -25.02 23.89
N LEU A 211 24.28 -24.63 24.07
CA LEU A 211 23.13 -25.52 23.92
C LEU A 211 22.94 -25.97 22.47
N ILE A 212 23.09 -25.05 21.51
CA ILE A 212 23.02 -25.31 20.07
C ILE A 212 24.16 -26.26 19.66
N GLU A 213 25.39 -25.97 20.07
CA GLU A 213 26.57 -26.80 19.80
C GLU A 213 26.42 -28.22 20.39
N ALA A 214 25.98 -28.34 21.65
CA ALA A 214 25.77 -29.62 22.31
C ALA A 214 24.63 -30.46 21.70
N SER A 215 23.75 -29.82 20.92
CA SER A 215 22.61 -30.47 20.28
C SER A 215 22.82 -30.68 18.78
N GLU A 216 24.02 -30.39 18.27
CA GLU A 216 24.42 -30.57 16.87
C GLU A 216 23.46 -29.87 15.88
N VAL A 217 22.89 -28.73 16.29
CA VAL A 217 21.99 -27.95 15.43
C VAL A 217 22.82 -27.21 14.39
N GLU A 218 22.55 -27.50 13.11
CA GLU A 218 23.24 -26.88 11.99
C GLU A 218 22.71 -25.47 11.69
N GLU A 219 23.61 -24.65 11.16
CA GLU A 219 23.26 -23.34 10.62
C GLU A 219 22.53 -23.47 9.29
N VAL A 220 21.71 -22.47 8.98
CA VAL A 220 21.01 -22.41 7.70
C VAL A 220 22.02 -22.32 6.57
N SER A 221 21.82 -23.16 5.56
CA SER A 221 22.56 -23.11 4.32
C SER A 221 21.63 -23.33 3.13
N THR A 222 22.02 -22.77 2.00
CA THR A 222 21.45 -23.05 0.68
C THR A 222 22.50 -23.79 -0.15
N ALA A 223 22.13 -24.22 -1.35
CA ALA A 223 23.06 -24.87 -2.28
C ALA A 223 24.30 -24.02 -2.60
N HIS A 224 24.22 -22.69 -2.39
CA HIS A 224 25.27 -21.75 -2.80
C HIS A 224 25.93 -21.01 -1.64
N GLN A 225 25.37 -21.06 -0.43
CA GLN A 225 25.86 -20.24 0.69
C GLN A 225 25.44 -20.78 2.05
N ARG A 226 26.34 -20.67 3.04
CA ARG A 226 26.04 -20.89 4.46
C ARG A 226 25.86 -19.54 5.16
N PHE A 227 24.93 -19.50 6.11
CA PHE A 227 24.60 -18.30 6.87
C PHE A 227 24.96 -18.46 8.35
N ASP A 228 26.15 -17.98 8.70
CA ASP A 228 26.69 -18.11 10.05
C ASP A 228 25.78 -17.45 11.09
N GLY A 229 25.53 -18.17 12.20
CA GLY A 229 24.74 -17.67 13.32
C GLY A 229 23.23 -17.55 13.06
N ILE A 230 22.73 -18.14 11.98
CA ILE A 230 21.30 -18.26 11.66
C ILE A 230 20.91 -19.73 11.68
N TYR A 231 19.84 -20.07 12.40
CA TYR A 231 19.40 -21.44 12.64
C TYR A 231 17.91 -21.57 12.36
N LEU A 232 17.46 -22.79 12.02
CA LEU A 232 16.03 -23.09 11.97
C LEU A 232 15.45 -23.07 13.38
N ARG A 233 14.35 -22.33 13.57
CA ARG A 233 13.68 -22.18 14.86
C ARG A 233 13.35 -23.54 15.48
N GLN A 234 12.75 -24.42 14.69
CA GLN A 234 12.31 -25.75 15.14
C GLN A 234 13.46 -26.58 15.75
N ASP A 235 14.68 -26.45 15.25
CA ASP A 235 15.82 -27.23 15.69
C ASP A 235 16.40 -26.65 16.99
N VAL A 236 16.42 -25.33 17.11
CA VAL A 236 16.78 -24.63 18.36
C VAL A 236 15.76 -24.90 19.46
N GLU A 237 14.46 -24.90 19.16
CA GLU A 237 13.42 -25.20 20.16
C GLU A 237 13.48 -26.66 20.61
N ARG A 238 13.67 -27.60 19.68
CA ARG A 238 13.82 -29.02 19.99
C ARG A 238 15.04 -29.28 20.88
N SER A 239 16.15 -28.57 20.65
CA SER A 239 17.36 -28.68 21.47
C SER A 239 17.20 -28.06 22.86
N ALA A 240 16.57 -26.89 22.96
CA ALA A 240 16.26 -26.25 24.24
C ALA A 240 15.33 -27.11 25.12
N LEU A 241 14.30 -27.74 24.52
CA LEU A 241 13.38 -28.65 25.20
C LEU A 241 14.07 -29.92 25.68
N LYS A 242 14.95 -30.52 24.87
CA LYS A 242 15.74 -31.71 25.26
C LYS A 242 16.62 -31.45 26.48
N ASN A 243 17.20 -30.25 26.60
CA ASN A 243 18.08 -29.91 27.72
C ASN A 243 17.31 -29.57 29.01
N ARG A 244 16.09 -29.03 28.93
CA ARG A 244 15.24 -28.82 30.12
C ARG A 244 14.81 -30.13 30.78
N ASN A 245 14.56 -31.19 30.00
CA ASN A 245 14.16 -32.50 30.53
C ASN A 245 15.35 -33.36 31.04
N ARG A 246 16.59 -32.88 30.91
CA ARG A 246 17.81 -33.53 31.41
C ARG A 246 18.29 -32.98 32.76
N LYS A 247 17.73 -31.87 33.24
CA LYS A 247 17.96 -31.33 34.59
C LYS A 247 16.94 -31.90 35.56
#